data_AF-A0A6A5XHV2-F1
#
_entry.id   AF-A0A6A5XHV2-F1
#
_cell.length_a   1.000
_cell.length_b   1.000
_cell.length_c   1.000
_cell.angle_alpha   90.00
_cell.angle_beta   90.00
_cell.angle_gamma   90.00
#
_symmetry.space_group_name_H-M   'P 1'
#
loop_
_entity.id
_entity.type
_entity.pdbx_description
1 polymer ?
#
loop_
_entity_poly.entity_id
_entity_poly.type
_entity_poly.pdbx_seq_one_letter_code
_entity_poly.pdbx_strand_id
1 'polypeptide(L)'
;MDMQHDTSRTFRSIHGSLGGLQDHLSSIERKALHRTKQKTSDIHLKFLTLLRPQPKASDGEIHLRLTPLSEYNTSSPYVAVSYTWNQPAGLQDVYGKALPRYRIWTNADQPREPKCPLLVLHRAMAFARGRLAVPLIWIDQECIDQADNVDIENHLQVMDEIYQRSAFTAVILSRMIFRSEFFEALNAISNGTDMEVDFLTNQKLSIRRRNLHLALMHLAEDSWFTRTWTFQERHCAGPCFYLIPVDPELSGCERISDSFCVSQANLHAIWKTAERLSADKDSCSQLKDYNIIAHLSMLIKYRFDASRSNDHNPLSSTSTSELPLFYAEAFHGTERCDNDIVADRVAIFSNVCRFRWSLQSTLLRNPEISYSTCILALLILNFRAKTGLATIDDRLLSQAMDMTIGDFLRVLAEIHTEASEDQSFVSPFEEWLGDPGPQHLV
;
A
#
# COMPACT_ATOMS: atom_id res chain seq x y z
N MET A 1 3.05 16.00 -20.17
CA MET A 1 4.01 14.96 -20.56
C MET A 1 4.69 14.48 -19.30
N ASP A 2 4.78 13.18 -19.11
CA ASP A 2 5.24 12.57 -17.86
C ASP A 2 6.65 11.99 -18.00
N MET A 3 7.25 11.56 -16.89
CA MET A 3 8.54 10.88 -16.80
C MET A 3 8.64 9.65 -17.72
N GLN A 4 9.84 9.37 -18.25
CA GLN A 4 10.08 8.19 -19.06
C GLN A 4 10.11 6.92 -18.19
N HIS A 5 9.23 5.95 -18.49
CA HIS A 5 9.29 4.60 -17.90
C HIS A 5 10.28 3.73 -18.69
N ASP A 6 11.49 3.59 -18.18
CA ASP A 6 12.65 3.01 -18.87
C ASP A 6 13.28 1.81 -18.15
N THR A 7 12.49 1.08 -17.35
CA THR A 7 12.99 -0.02 -16.52
C THR A 7 13.59 -1.20 -17.28
N SER A 8 13.31 -1.31 -18.58
CA SER A 8 13.90 -2.32 -19.46
C SER A 8 15.23 -1.90 -20.10
N ARG A 9 15.68 -0.65 -19.89
CA ARG A 9 16.93 -0.12 -20.45
C ARG A 9 18.04 -0.18 -19.42
N THR A 10 19.25 -0.44 -19.87
CA THR A 10 20.44 -0.32 -19.02
C THR A 10 20.81 1.14 -18.80
N PHE A 11 21.51 1.45 -17.70
CA PHE A 11 21.98 2.81 -17.46
C PHE A 11 22.90 3.33 -18.57
N ARG A 12 23.69 2.46 -19.23
CA ARG A 12 24.48 2.80 -20.42
C ARG A 12 23.61 3.18 -21.61
N SER A 13 22.49 2.46 -21.83
CA SER A 13 21.54 2.83 -22.88
C SER A 13 20.89 4.19 -22.62
N ILE A 14 20.64 4.53 -21.36
CA ILE A 14 19.99 5.78 -20.96
C ILE A 14 20.98 6.97 -21.04
N HIS A 15 22.19 6.81 -20.50
CA HIS A 15 23.12 7.91 -20.25
C HIS A 15 24.35 7.94 -21.17
N GLY A 16 24.62 6.87 -21.90
CA GLY A 16 25.79 6.71 -22.79
C GLY A 16 27.13 6.51 -22.08
N SER A 17 27.35 7.18 -20.95
CA SER A 17 28.61 7.15 -20.18
C SER A 17 28.39 7.25 -18.68
N LEU A 18 29.40 6.88 -17.89
CA LEU A 18 29.39 7.03 -16.44
C LEU A 18 29.24 8.51 -16.01
N GLY A 19 29.96 9.42 -16.67
CA GLY A 19 29.85 10.85 -16.43
C GLY A 19 28.43 11.38 -16.68
N GLY A 20 27.78 10.93 -17.76
CA GLY A 20 26.38 11.28 -18.04
C GLY A 20 25.42 10.80 -16.94
N LEU A 21 25.62 9.60 -16.40
CA LEU A 21 24.84 9.09 -15.26
C LEU A 21 25.06 9.97 -14.02
N GLN A 22 26.31 10.30 -13.69
CA GLN A 22 26.66 11.13 -12.53
C GLN A 22 26.06 12.55 -12.64
N ASP A 23 26.09 13.14 -13.83
CA ASP A 23 25.49 14.45 -14.12
C ASP A 23 23.97 14.42 -13.92
N HIS A 24 23.30 13.39 -14.41
CA HIS A 24 21.86 13.22 -14.24
C HIS A 24 21.46 12.95 -12.80
N LEU A 25 22.20 12.11 -12.06
CA LEU A 25 21.99 11.90 -10.62
C LEU A 25 22.09 13.23 -9.85
N SER A 26 23.14 14.02 -10.12
CA SER A 26 23.35 15.33 -9.50
C SER A 26 22.25 16.33 -9.87
N SER A 27 21.74 16.27 -11.10
CA SER A 27 20.63 17.09 -11.56
C SER A 27 19.32 16.76 -10.85
N ILE A 28 19.00 15.46 -10.70
CA ILE A 28 17.81 14.98 -9.98
C ILE A 28 17.88 15.42 -8.51
N GLU A 29 19.04 15.23 -7.87
CA GLU A 29 19.26 15.64 -6.48
C GLU A 29 18.98 17.14 -6.31
N ARG A 30 19.61 17.99 -7.12
CA ARG A 30 19.43 19.45 -7.04
C ARG A 30 17.99 19.89 -7.30
N LYS A 31 17.28 19.18 -8.19
CA LYS A 31 15.96 19.57 -8.67
C LYS A 31 14.85 19.15 -7.71
N ALA A 32 14.93 17.93 -7.19
CA ALA A 32 13.78 17.28 -6.56
C ALA A 32 14.07 16.70 -5.18
N LEU A 33 15.32 16.73 -4.69
CA LEU A 33 15.63 16.20 -3.37
C LEU A 33 14.83 16.94 -2.30
N HIS A 34 14.09 16.16 -1.52
CA HIS A 34 13.42 16.62 -0.34
C HIS A 34 13.75 15.71 0.82
N ARG A 35 14.00 16.30 1.99
CA ARG A 35 14.11 15.54 3.22
C ARG A 35 12.72 15.28 3.73
N THR A 36 12.31 14.02 3.76
CA THR A 36 11.06 13.63 4.42
C THR A 36 11.11 14.17 5.84
N LYS A 37 10.09 14.97 6.22
CA LYS A 37 10.00 15.53 7.57
C LYS A 37 10.21 14.39 8.57
N GLN A 38 10.99 14.64 9.63
CA GLN A 38 11.21 13.65 10.66
C GLN A 38 9.85 13.12 11.12
N LYS A 39 9.67 11.79 11.24
CA LYS A 39 8.40 11.06 11.52
C LYS A 39 7.66 11.50 12.81
N THR A 40 8.05 12.61 13.41
CA THR A 40 7.58 13.20 14.66
C THR A 40 7.01 14.63 14.50
N SER A 41 7.04 15.25 13.32
CA SER A 41 6.45 16.59 13.09
C SER A 41 5.12 16.54 12.33
N ASP A 42 4.22 17.45 12.71
CA ASP A 42 2.78 17.55 12.40
C ASP A 42 2.38 17.29 10.94
N ILE A 43 1.86 16.09 10.66
CA ILE A 43 0.99 15.89 9.51
C ILE A 43 -0.35 16.53 9.85
N HIS A 44 -0.64 17.72 9.33
CA HIS A 44 -1.94 18.34 9.57
C HIS A 44 -3.00 17.74 8.65
N LEU A 45 -3.84 16.85 9.19
CA LEU A 45 -4.90 16.21 8.42
C LEU A 45 -6.26 16.89 8.63
N LYS A 46 -7.03 16.95 7.55
CA LYS A 46 -8.48 17.19 7.60
C LYS A 46 -9.20 15.84 7.64
N PHE A 47 -10.38 15.81 8.24
CA PHE A 47 -11.23 14.62 8.28
C PHE A 47 -12.67 14.99 7.95
N LEU A 48 -13.40 14.05 7.36
CA LEU A 48 -14.85 14.12 7.34
C LEU A 48 -15.40 13.53 8.64
N THR A 49 -16.40 14.21 9.20
CA THR A 49 -17.15 13.72 10.35
C THR A 49 -18.60 14.18 10.30
N LEU A 50 -19.47 13.61 11.12
CA LEU A 50 -20.88 14.04 11.19
C LEU A 50 -20.97 15.50 11.67
N LEU A 51 -21.71 16.32 10.94
CA LEU A 51 -22.06 17.65 11.41
C LEU A 51 -22.96 17.52 12.66
N ARG A 52 -22.63 18.25 13.74
CA ARG A 52 -23.41 18.25 14.97
C ARG A 52 -23.68 19.70 15.41
N PRO A 53 -24.94 20.10 15.64
CA PRO A 53 -26.17 19.34 15.35
C PRO A 53 -26.42 19.18 13.84
N GLN A 54 -27.16 18.15 13.44
CA GLN A 54 -27.66 18.05 12.05
C GLN A 54 -28.67 19.20 11.79
N PRO A 55 -28.67 19.81 10.60
CA PRO A 55 -29.67 20.80 10.21
C PRO A 55 -31.09 20.23 10.38
N LYS A 56 -32.01 21.03 10.95
CA LYS A 56 -33.42 20.63 11.05
C LYS A 56 -34.07 20.77 9.68
N ALA A 57 -34.72 19.70 9.20
CA ALA A 57 -35.61 19.65 8.02
C ALA A 57 -35.04 19.20 6.65
N SER A 58 -34.19 18.17 6.62
CA SER A 58 -33.90 17.45 5.38
C SER A 58 -34.06 15.93 5.59
N ASP A 59 -35.31 15.45 5.50
CA ASP A 59 -35.61 14.01 5.51
C ASP A 59 -34.76 13.30 4.43
N GLY A 60 -33.93 12.36 4.86
CA GLY A 60 -33.09 11.55 3.97
C GLY A 60 -31.71 12.15 3.60
N GLU A 61 -31.29 13.28 4.17
CA GLU A 61 -29.94 13.82 4.00
C GLU A 61 -29.02 13.54 5.20
N ILE A 62 -27.73 13.29 4.93
CA ILE A 62 -26.67 13.17 5.93
C ILE A 62 -25.68 14.32 5.71
N HIS A 63 -25.55 15.19 6.70
CA HIS A 63 -24.60 16.30 6.64
C HIS A 63 -23.29 15.94 7.33
N LEU A 64 -22.19 16.08 6.61
CA LEU A 64 -20.82 15.91 7.10
C LEU A 64 -20.12 17.26 7.14
N ARG A 65 -19.09 17.38 7.98
CA ARG A 65 -18.19 18.53 8.02
C ARG A 65 -16.77 18.06 7.75
N LEU A 66 -16.06 18.79 6.91
CA LEU A 66 -14.60 18.70 6.77
C LEU A 66 -13.96 19.53 7.89
N THR A 67 -13.18 18.88 8.75
CA THR A 67 -12.53 19.56 9.86
C THR A 67 -11.49 20.57 9.35
N PRO A 68 -11.35 21.74 10.00
CA PRO A 68 -10.20 22.61 9.77
C PRO A 68 -8.91 21.95 10.27
N LEU A 69 -7.76 22.37 9.74
CA LEU A 69 -6.45 21.84 10.14
C LEU A 69 -6.15 22.06 11.64
N SER A 70 -6.72 23.10 12.24
CA SER A 70 -6.57 23.40 13.67
C SER A 70 -7.22 22.38 14.61
N GLU A 71 -8.15 21.56 14.10
CA GLU A 71 -8.78 20.48 14.86
C GLU A 71 -8.03 19.15 14.75
N TYR A 72 -6.95 19.09 13.95
CA TYR A 72 -6.12 17.90 13.87
C TYR A 72 -5.48 17.59 15.22
N ASN A 73 -5.65 16.35 15.68
CA ASN A 73 -5.02 15.82 16.87
C ASN A 73 -4.47 14.43 16.56
N THR A 74 -3.16 14.25 16.73
CA THR A 74 -2.41 13.01 16.45
C THR A 74 -2.91 11.80 17.23
N SER A 75 -3.60 12.01 18.36
CA SER A 75 -4.17 10.94 19.19
C SER A 75 -5.60 10.57 18.79
N SER A 76 -6.23 11.28 17.85
CA SER A 76 -7.60 11.00 17.43
C SER A 76 -7.63 9.79 16.50
N PRO A 77 -8.36 8.71 16.84
CA PRO A 77 -8.48 7.57 15.95
C PRO A 77 -9.33 7.95 14.73
N TYR A 78 -8.88 7.53 13.54
CA TYR A 78 -9.58 7.77 12.29
C TYR A 78 -9.49 6.54 11.37
N VAL A 79 -10.38 6.49 10.39
CA VAL A 79 -10.35 5.51 9.31
C VAL A 79 -9.71 6.14 8.08
N ALA A 80 -8.62 5.57 7.56
CA ALA A 80 -8.11 5.90 6.23
C ALA A 80 -8.84 5.06 5.19
N VAL A 81 -9.38 5.70 4.15
CA VAL A 81 -10.18 5.01 3.12
C VAL A 81 -9.32 4.78 1.89
N SER A 82 -9.32 3.54 1.39
CA SER A 82 -8.56 3.10 0.22
C SER A 82 -9.53 2.59 -0.84
N TYR A 83 -9.49 3.15 -2.05
CA TYR A 83 -10.43 2.81 -3.13
C TYR A 83 -9.90 3.26 -4.50
N THR A 84 -10.52 2.78 -5.57
CA THR A 84 -10.24 3.29 -6.93
C THR A 84 -11.18 4.43 -7.28
N TRP A 85 -10.65 5.58 -7.72
CA TRP A 85 -11.49 6.75 -8.02
C TRP A 85 -12.53 6.45 -9.10
N ASN A 86 -12.15 5.67 -10.11
CA ASN A 86 -13.04 5.21 -11.18
C ASN A 86 -13.82 3.97 -10.72
N GLN A 87 -15.03 4.20 -10.22
CA GLN A 87 -15.94 3.13 -9.82
C GLN A 87 -16.72 2.57 -11.03
N PRO A 88 -16.98 1.25 -11.09
CA PRO A 88 -17.81 0.66 -12.14
C PRO A 88 -19.23 1.23 -12.15
N ALA A 89 -19.72 1.66 -13.32
CA ALA A 89 -21.03 2.31 -13.45
C ALA A 89 -22.18 1.46 -12.90
N GLY A 90 -22.19 0.15 -13.16
CA GLY A 90 -23.26 -0.75 -12.73
C GLY A 90 -23.38 -0.91 -11.21
N LEU A 91 -22.33 -0.60 -10.44
CA LEU A 91 -22.39 -0.69 -8.98
C LEU A 91 -23.26 0.43 -8.38
N GLN A 92 -23.22 1.62 -8.98
CA GLN A 92 -24.07 2.74 -8.56
C GLN A 92 -25.55 2.47 -8.90
N ASP A 93 -25.86 1.73 -9.97
CA ASP A 93 -27.24 1.39 -10.31
C ASP A 93 -27.88 0.41 -9.31
N VAL A 94 -27.08 -0.51 -8.77
CA VAL A 94 -27.53 -1.51 -7.79
C VAL A 94 -27.78 -0.88 -6.42
N TYR A 95 -26.83 -0.08 -5.91
CA TYR A 95 -26.91 0.45 -4.55
C TYR A 95 -27.36 1.92 -4.47
N GLY A 96 -27.03 2.72 -5.48
CA GLY A 96 -27.09 4.18 -5.42
C GLY A 96 -28.49 4.78 -5.28
N LYS A 97 -29.54 4.09 -5.74
CA LYS A 97 -30.92 4.58 -5.63
C LYS A 97 -31.48 4.54 -4.19
N ALA A 98 -30.89 3.71 -3.33
CA ALA A 98 -31.31 3.55 -1.93
C ALA A 98 -30.46 4.37 -0.96
N LEU A 99 -29.39 5.02 -1.43
CA LEU A 99 -28.47 5.75 -0.56
C LEU A 99 -29.04 7.11 -0.13
N PRO A 100 -28.79 7.53 1.12
CA PRO A 100 -29.11 8.89 1.55
C PRO A 100 -28.25 9.90 0.76
N ARG A 101 -28.76 11.12 0.61
CA ARG A 101 -27.98 12.20 0.02
C ARG A 101 -26.97 12.70 1.04
N TYR A 102 -25.74 12.93 0.60
CA TYR A 102 -24.67 13.45 1.46
C TYR A 102 -24.37 14.92 1.14
N ARG A 103 -24.13 15.72 2.18
CA ARG A 103 -23.81 17.15 2.07
C ARG A 103 -22.58 17.47 2.91
N ILE A 104 -21.53 18.04 2.32
CA ILE A 104 -20.27 18.34 3.01
C ILE A 104 -20.11 19.83 3.25
N TRP A 105 -19.84 20.19 4.50
CA TRP A 105 -19.58 21.56 4.97
C TRP A 105 -18.08 21.78 5.20
N THR A 106 -17.51 22.86 4.68
CA THR A 106 -16.06 23.15 4.77
C THR A 106 -15.74 24.46 5.49
N ASN A 107 -16.70 25.05 6.22
CA ASN A 107 -16.75 26.42 6.79
C ASN A 107 -17.47 27.47 5.92
N ALA A 108 -17.92 27.12 4.72
CA ALA A 108 -18.79 27.99 3.91
C ALA A 108 -20.25 27.91 4.38
N ASP A 109 -21.02 28.98 4.15
CA ASP A 109 -22.46 29.05 4.47
C ASP A 109 -23.33 28.05 3.68
N GLN A 110 -22.77 27.43 2.63
CA GLN A 110 -23.48 26.46 1.79
C GLN A 110 -22.74 25.11 1.73
N PRO A 111 -23.46 23.98 1.89
CA PRO A 111 -22.87 22.66 1.71
C PRO A 111 -22.68 22.34 0.22
N ARG A 112 -21.70 21.48 -0.07
CA ARG A 112 -21.46 20.91 -1.41
C ARG A 112 -21.76 19.42 -1.46
N GLU A 113 -21.86 18.88 -2.67
CA GLU A 113 -21.83 17.43 -2.89
C GLU A 113 -20.42 16.86 -2.56
N PRO A 114 -20.33 15.56 -2.23
CA PRO A 114 -19.07 14.85 -2.19
C PRO A 114 -18.31 14.92 -3.52
N LYS A 115 -17.00 15.10 -3.44
CA LYS A 115 -16.05 14.91 -4.54
C LYS A 115 -15.78 13.42 -4.80
N CYS A 116 -15.81 12.61 -3.73
CA CYS A 116 -15.64 11.16 -3.85
C CYS A 116 -16.93 10.43 -4.26
N PRO A 117 -16.86 9.21 -4.80
CA PRO A 117 -18.04 8.42 -5.14
C PRO A 117 -18.96 8.19 -3.93
N LEU A 118 -20.27 8.37 -4.12
CA LEU A 118 -21.25 8.32 -3.03
C LEU A 118 -21.23 6.99 -2.26
N LEU A 119 -21.10 5.87 -2.98
CA LEU A 119 -21.05 4.54 -2.39
C LEU A 119 -19.79 4.35 -1.53
N VAL A 120 -18.64 4.91 -1.94
CA VAL A 120 -17.40 4.90 -1.15
C VAL A 120 -17.61 5.65 0.16
N LEU A 121 -18.14 6.88 0.08
CA LEU A 121 -18.42 7.69 1.26
C LEU A 121 -19.39 6.99 2.22
N HIS A 122 -20.49 6.44 1.70
CA HIS A 122 -21.50 5.77 2.50
C HIS A 122 -20.93 4.57 3.26
N ARG A 123 -20.21 3.68 2.57
CA ARG A 123 -19.63 2.46 3.15
C ARG A 123 -18.53 2.78 4.15
N ALA A 124 -17.66 3.73 3.85
CA ALA A 124 -16.63 4.19 4.78
C ALA A 124 -17.24 4.80 6.04
N MET A 125 -18.27 5.62 5.90
CA MET A 125 -18.96 6.24 7.03
C MET A 125 -19.68 5.19 7.91
N ALA A 126 -20.35 4.21 7.30
CA ALA A 126 -20.99 3.10 8.01
C ALA A 126 -19.96 2.28 8.81
N PHE A 127 -18.82 1.97 8.19
CA PHE A 127 -17.71 1.27 8.83
C PHE A 127 -17.12 2.04 10.02
N ALA A 128 -16.87 3.34 9.86
CA ALA A 128 -16.33 4.19 10.91
C ALA A 128 -17.29 4.33 12.09
N ARG A 129 -18.60 4.48 11.85
CA ARG A 129 -19.62 4.55 12.91
C ARG A 129 -19.72 3.28 13.74
N GLY A 130 -19.45 2.13 13.15
CA GLY A 130 -19.45 0.85 13.87
C GLY A 130 -18.21 0.61 14.74
N ARG A 131 -17.14 1.40 14.57
CA ARG A 131 -15.84 1.16 15.23
C ARG A 131 -15.32 2.32 16.06
N LEU A 132 -15.74 3.55 15.77
CA LEU A 132 -15.23 4.75 16.42
C LEU A 132 -16.35 5.48 17.17
N ALA A 133 -16.04 5.97 18.37
CA ALA A 133 -16.94 6.82 19.14
C ALA A 133 -17.22 8.16 18.42
N VAL A 134 -16.19 8.73 17.80
CA VAL A 134 -16.28 9.88 16.89
C VAL A 134 -15.81 9.41 15.51
N PRO A 135 -16.72 9.26 14.54
CA PRO A 135 -16.34 8.76 13.22
C PRO A 135 -15.59 9.86 12.46
N LEU A 136 -14.26 9.76 12.46
CA LEU A 136 -13.36 10.51 11.62
C LEU A 136 -12.95 9.62 10.45
N ILE A 137 -13.17 10.08 9.22
CA ILE A 137 -12.72 9.39 8.01
C ILE A 137 -11.82 10.32 7.20
N TRP A 138 -10.73 9.76 6.68
CA TRP A 138 -9.83 10.43 5.75
C TRP A 138 -10.04 9.82 4.36
N ILE A 139 -10.43 10.68 3.40
CA ILE A 139 -10.61 10.33 1.98
C ILE A 139 -9.78 11.33 1.19
N ASP A 140 -8.83 10.86 0.40
CA ASP A 140 -7.92 11.67 -0.42
C ASP A 140 -8.61 12.77 -1.24
N GLN A 141 -9.69 12.46 -1.97
CA GLN A 141 -10.44 13.41 -2.79
C GLN A 141 -11.13 14.51 -1.97
N GLU A 142 -11.35 14.30 -0.67
CA GLU A 142 -12.07 15.21 0.22
C GLU A 142 -11.16 15.97 1.17
N CYS A 143 -10.15 15.31 1.69
CA CYS A 143 -9.25 15.82 2.72
C CYS A 143 -8.04 16.58 2.15
N ILE A 144 -7.65 16.28 0.91
CA ILE A 144 -6.60 17.01 0.17
C ILE A 144 -7.28 18.03 -0.74
N ASP A 145 -6.75 19.25 -0.78
CA ASP A 145 -7.17 20.23 -1.78
C ASP A 145 -6.59 19.87 -3.15
N GLN A 146 -7.37 19.15 -3.93
CA GLN A 146 -7.02 18.70 -5.29
C GLN A 146 -6.77 19.84 -6.29
N ALA A 147 -7.03 21.10 -5.92
CA ALA A 147 -6.70 22.27 -6.72
C ALA A 147 -5.36 22.93 -6.32
N ASP A 148 -4.76 22.52 -5.20
CA ASP A 148 -3.49 23.05 -4.69
C ASP A 148 -2.36 22.02 -4.87
N ASN A 149 -1.47 22.27 -5.83
CA ASN A 149 -0.32 21.40 -6.09
C ASN A 149 0.62 21.26 -4.89
N VAL A 150 0.68 22.27 -4.01
CA VAL A 150 1.50 22.21 -2.80
C VAL A 150 0.85 21.27 -1.78
N ASP A 151 -0.47 21.34 -1.61
CA ASP A 151 -1.20 20.43 -0.72
C ASP A 151 -1.14 18.98 -1.23
N ILE A 152 -1.26 18.79 -2.54
CA ILE A 152 -1.06 17.49 -3.20
C ILE A 152 0.33 16.96 -2.89
N GLU A 153 1.39 17.70 -3.25
CA GLU A 153 2.77 17.24 -3.03
C GLU A 153 3.05 16.93 -1.56
N ASN A 154 2.59 17.79 -0.63
CA ASN A 154 2.75 17.55 0.80
C ASN A 154 2.11 16.23 1.24
N HIS A 155 0.94 15.89 0.71
CA HIS A 155 0.27 14.63 1.05
C HIS A 155 0.95 13.43 0.37
N LEU A 156 1.37 13.53 -0.89
CA LEU A 156 2.08 12.45 -1.59
C LEU A 156 3.33 11.96 -0.82
N GLN A 157 4.02 12.89 -0.15
CA GLN A 157 5.22 12.61 0.64
C GLN A 157 4.96 11.97 2.01
N VAL A 158 3.71 11.93 2.49
CA VAL A 158 3.35 11.39 3.81
C VAL A 158 2.20 10.37 3.75
N MET A 159 1.85 9.91 2.55
CA MET A 159 0.77 8.93 2.36
C MET A 159 1.02 7.66 3.19
N ASP A 160 2.26 7.18 3.31
CA ASP A 160 2.57 6.01 4.16
C ASP A 160 2.17 6.25 5.62
N GLU A 161 2.46 7.43 6.15
CA GLU A 161 2.15 7.78 7.53
C GLU A 161 0.65 7.90 7.80
N ILE A 162 -0.13 8.38 6.81
CA ILE A 162 -1.60 8.46 6.93
C ILE A 162 -2.19 7.06 7.12
N TYR A 163 -1.79 6.09 6.29
CA TYR A 163 -2.31 4.73 6.42
C TYR A 163 -1.76 4.01 7.66
N GLN A 164 -0.49 4.26 8.00
CA GLN A 164 0.16 3.66 9.17
C GLN A 164 -0.44 4.14 10.50
N ARG A 165 -0.76 5.45 10.61
CA ARG A 165 -1.31 6.06 11.83
C ARG A 165 -2.82 5.91 11.94
N SER A 166 -3.50 5.47 10.88
CA SER A 166 -4.93 5.22 10.93
C SER A 166 -5.27 4.16 11.98
N ALA A 167 -6.38 4.32 12.69
CA ALA A 167 -6.87 3.27 13.57
C ALA A 167 -7.30 2.04 12.74
N PHE A 168 -7.84 2.30 11.56
CA PHE A 168 -8.23 1.29 10.58
C PHE A 168 -8.01 1.82 9.16
N THR A 169 -7.55 0.96 8.27
CA THR A 169 -7.64 1.16 6.82
C THR A 169 -8.85 0.40 6.29
N ALA A 170 -9.79 1.11 5.66
CA ALA A 170 -10.96 0.53 5.01
C ALA A 170 -10.74 0.49 3.50
N VAL A 171 -10.52 -0.71 2.96
CA VAL A 171 -10.40 -0.98 1.53
C VAL A 171 -11.79 -1.18 0.94
N ILE A 172 -12.23 -0.26 0.10
CA ILE A 172 -13.54 -0.29 -0.55
C ILE A 172 -13.40 -0.96 -1.91
N LEU A 173 -13.74 -2.25 -1.96
CA LEU A 173 -13.74 -3.00 -3.22
C LEU A 173 -15.01 -2.66 -4.03
N SER A 174 -14.87 -2.68 -5.34
CA SER A 174 -15.96 -2.43 -6.30
C SER A 174 -16.56 -3.74 -6.81
N ARG A 175 -15.84 -4.86 -6.67
CA ARG A 175 -16.27 -6.15 -7.16
C ARG A 175 -17.24 -6.82 -6.20
N MET A 176 -18.47 -7.03 -6.67
CA MET A 176 -19.56 -7.58 -5.88
C MET A 176 -19.49 -9.10 -5.77
N ILE A 177 -19.87 -9.63 -4.60
CA ILE A 177 -20.17 -11.04 -4.40
C ILE A 177 -21.67 -11.25 -4.62
N PHE A 178 -22.00 -12.11 -5.58
CA PHE A 178 -23.38 -12.45 -5.98
C PHE A 178 -23.71 -13.92 -5.76
N ARG A 179 -22.76 -14.69 -5.23
CA ARG A 179 -22.91 -16.13 -4.97
C ARG A 179 -22.94 -16.40 -3.47
N SER A 180 -23.98 -17.10 -3.00
CA SER A 180 -24.11 -17.47 -1.59
C SER A 180 -22.93 -18.32 -1.13
N GLU A 181 -22.39 -19.20 -1.98
CA GLU A 181 -21.30 -20.08 -1.59
C GLU A 181 -19.97 -19.34 -1.43
N PHE A 182 -19.78 -18.23 -2.15
CA PHE A 182 -18.63 -17.35 -1.97
C PHE A 182 -18.76 -16.57 -0.65
N PHE A 183 -19.96 -16.04 -0.39
CA PHE A 183 -20.26 -15.35 0.86
C PHE A 183 -20.04 -16.27 2.07
N GLU A 184 -20.62 -17.47 2.08
CA GLU A 184 -20.48 -18.44 3.18
C GLU A 184 -19.01 -18.79 3.45
N ALA A 185 -18.21 -18.97 2.41
CA ALA A 185 -16.79 -19.26 2.54
C ALA A 185 -15.99 -18.09 3.14
N LEU A 186 -16.29 -16.86 2.73
CA LEU A 186 -15.70 -15.64 3.30
C LEU A 186 -16.19 -15.37 4.74
N ASN A 187 -17.45 -15.71 5.05
CA ASN A 187 -18.03 -15.56 6.37
C ASN A 187 -17.40 -16.50 7.39
N ALA A 188 -17.13 -17.76 6.98
CA ALA A 188 -16.52 -18.76 7.84
C ALA A 188 -15.15 -18.32 8.39
N ILE A 189 -14.36 -17.65 7.55
CA ILE A 189 -13.04 -17.14 7.94
C ILE A 189 -13.12 -15.81 8.70
N SER A 190 -14.17 -15.02 8.49
CA SER A 190 -14.29 -13.69 9.10
C SER A 190 -14.75 -13.78 10.57
N ASN A 191 -15.62 -14.74 10.87
CA ASN A 191 -16.16 -14.95 12.21
C ASN A 191 -15.36 -15.96 13.04
N GLY A 192 -14.26 -16.51 12.49
CA GLY A 192 -13.46 -17.54 13.13
C GLY A 192 -14.24 -18.81 13.44
N THR A 193 -15.33 -19.09 12.69
CA THR A 193 -16.14 -20.29 12.92
C THR A 193 -15.38 -21.56 12.55
N ASP A 194 -14.48 -21.46 11.57
CA ASP A 194 -13.56 -22.54 11.22
C ASP A 194 -12.15 -22.10 11.66
N MET A 195 -11.55 -22.82 12.63
CA MET A 195 -10.13 -22.60 12.96
C MET A 195 -9.27 -22.91 11.74
N GLU A 196 -8.20 -22.15 11.51
CA GLU A 196 -7.43 -22.18 10.25
C GLU A 196 -6.90 -23.57 9.93
N VAL A 197 -6.47 -24.32 10.96
CA VAL A 197 -5.98 -25.69 10.79
C VAL A 197 -7.09 -26.65 10.35
N ASP A 198 -8.26 -26.60 11.01
CA ASP A 198 -9.41 -27.46 10.64
C ASP A 198 -9.92 -27.08 9.25
N PHE A 199 -10.04 -25.78 8.98
CA PHE A 199 -10.41 -25.26 7.66
C PHE A 199 -9.52 -25.81 6.55
N LEU A 200 -8.20 -25.84 6.76
CA LEU A 200 -7.24 -26.29 5.76
C LEU A 200 -7.12 -27.81 5.63
N THR A 201 -7.33 -28.57 6.71
CA THR A 201 -7.05 -30.02 6.73
C THR A 201 -8.29 -30.91 6.64
N ASN A 202 -9.46 -30.44 7.10
CA ASN A 202 -10.67 -31.24 7.20
C ASN A 202 -11.33 -31.48 5.84
N GLN A 203 -11.42 -32.75 5.41
CA GLN A 203 -11.98 -33.09 4.09
C GLN A 203 -13.45 -32.69 3.91
N LYS A 204 -14.22 -32.58 4.99
CA LYS A 204 -15.62 -32.11 4.94
C LYS A 204 -15.72 -30.64 4.50
N LEU A 205 -14.65 -29.86 4.67
CA LEU A 205 -14.58 -28.44 4.32
C LEU A 205 -13.97 -28.20 2.92
N SER A 206 -13.70 -29.24 2.14
CA SER A 206 -13.11 -29.14 0.78
C SER A 206 -13.86 -28.22 -0.16
N ILE A 207 -15.20 -28.34 -0.22
CA ILE A 207 -16.05 -27.49 -1.04
C ILE A 207 -15.95 -26.03 -0.58
N ARG A 208 -15.99 -25.79 0.74
CA ARG A 208 -15.89 -24.44 1.31
C ARG A 208 -14.52 -23.80 1.04
N ARG A 209 -13.43 -24.55 1.16
CA ARG A 209 -12.07 -24.12 0.76
C ARG A 209 -12.01 -23.72 -0.71
N ARG A 210 -12.56 -24.57 -1.59
CA ARG A 210 -12.62 -24.28 -3.03
C ARG A 210 -13.42 -23.00 -3.30
N ASN A 211 -14.53 -22.80 -2.61
CA ASN A 211 -15.33 -21.59 -2.75
C ASN A 211 -14.60 -20.35 -2.22
N LEU A 212 -13.84 -20.46 -1.12
CA LEU A 212 -12.98 -19.37 -0.65
C LEU A 212 -11.93 -19.01 -1.72
N HIS A 213 -11.27 -20.01 -2.29
CA HIS A 213 -10.29 -19.80 -3.36
C HIS A 213 -10.90 -19.08 -4.55
N LEU A 214 -12.06 -19.52 -5.03
CA LEU A 214 -12.77 -18.87 -6.13
C LEU A 214 -13.25 -17.47 -5.77
N ALA A 215 -13.71 -17.25 -4.54
CA ALA A 215 -14.13 -15.93 -4.06
C ALA A 215 -12.95 -14.95 -4.01
N LEU A 216 -11.80 -15.37 -3.47
CA LEU A 216 -10.59 -14.53 -3.42
C LEU A 216 -10.02 -14.28 -4.82
N MET A 217 -10.06 -15.27 -5.73
CA MET A 217 -9.67 -15.08 -7.13
C MET A 217 -10.57 -14.04 -7.81
N HIS A 218 -11.90 -14.17 -7.60
CA HIS A 218 -12.87 -13.20 -8.08
C HIS A 218 -12.57 -11.80 -7.54
N LEU A 219 -12.35 -11.64 -6.23
CA LEU A 219 -12.04 -10.33 -5.64
C LEU A 219 -10.69 -9.77 -6.10
N ALA A 220 -9.69 -10.61 -6.35
CA ALA A 220 -8.36 -10.18 -6.81
C ALA A 220 -8.37 -9.57 -8.23
N GLU A 221 -9.44 -9.76 -9.00
CA GLU A 221 -9.66 -9.08 -10.28
C GLU A 221 -10.20 -7.64 -10.13
N ASP A 222 -10.46 -7.18 -8.90
CA ASP A 222 -10.80 -5.79 -8.67
C ASP A 222 -9.62 -4.87 -9.06
N SER A 223 -9.93 -3.77 -9.74
CA SER A 223 -8.98 -2.70 -10.11
C SER A 223 -8.15 -2.17 -8.92
N TRP A 224 -8.65 -2.33 -7.68
CA TRP A 224 -7.91 -1.97 -6.49
C TRP A 224 -6.61 -2.77 -6.36
N PHE A 225 -6.56 -4.04 -6.77
CA PHE A 225 -5.35 -4.86 -6.65
C PHE A 225 -4.29 -4.55 -7.72
N THR A 226 -4.63 -3.73 -8.72
CA THR A 226 -3.73 -3.37 -9.81
C THR A 226 -3.15 -1.98 -9.70
N ARG A 227 -3.73 -1.02 -8.95
CA ARG A 227 -3.16 0.35 -8.93
C ARG A 227 -1.91 0.46 -8.04
N THR A 228 -0.96 1.30 -8.44
CA THR A 228 0.27 1.50 -7.66
C THR A 228 0.02 2.24 -6.35
N TRP A 229 -0.93 3.19 -6.31
CA TRP A 229 -1.28 3.89 -5.07
C TRP A 229 -1.88 2.92 -4.03
N THR A 230 -2.82 2.07 -4.44
CA THR A 230 -3.43 1.07 -3.55
C THR A 230 -2.44 0.01 -3.09
N PHE A 231 -1.39 -0.29 -3.89
CA PHE A 231 -0.25 -1.07 -3.44
C PHE A 231 0.44 -0.40 -2.24
N GLN A 232 0.78 0.89 -2.32
CA GLN A 232 1.35 1.61 -1.17
C GLN A 232 0.42 1.57 0.03
N GLU A 233 -0.85 1.93 -0.17
CA GLU A 233 -1.86 2.01 0.90
C GLU A 233 -1.99 0.67 1.63
N ARG A 234 -2.03 -0.44 0.88
CA ARG A 234 -1.99 -1.79 1.46
C ARG A 234 -0.73 -1.99 2.28
N HIS A 235 0.44 -1.74 1.70
CA HIS A 235 1.72 -2.00 2.36
C HIS A 235 1.98 -1.10 3.59
N CYS A 236 1.41 0.11 3.64
CA CYS A 236 1.64 1.04 4.73
C CYS A 236 0.52 1.00 5.80
N ALA A 237 -0.60 0.32 5.53
CA ALA A 237 -1.72 0.22 6.45
C ALA A 237 -1.34 -0.43 7.79
N GLY A 238 -1.91 0.11 8.86
CA GLY A 238 -2.05 -0.60 10.13
C GLY A 238 -3.10 -1.72 10.02
N PRO A 239 -4.13 -1.75 10.88
CA PRO A 239 -5.23 -2.73 10.75
C PRO A 239 -6.05 -2.51 9.46
N CYS A 240 -6.03 -3.47 8.54
CA CYS A 240 -6.70 -3.37 7.23
C CYS A 240 -7.97 -4.25 7.14
N PHE A 241 -9.04 -3.70 6.56
CA PHE A 241 -10.33 -4.36 6.35
C PHE A 241 -10.82 -4.18 4.91
N TYR A 242 -11.17 -5.28 4.26
CA TYR A 242 -11.78 -5.31 2.94
C TYR A 242 -13.30 -5.22 3.08
N LEU A 243 -13.89 -4.12 2.60
CA LEU A 243 -15.32 -3.96 2.44
C LEU A 243 -15.71 -4.43 1.05
N ILE A 244 -16.50 -5.48 0.99
CA ILE A 244 -16.92 -6.17 -0.23
C ILE A 244 -18.42 -5.91 -0.44
N PRO A 245 -18.85 -5.36 -1.58
CA PRO A 245 -20.27 -5.21 -1.86
C PRO A 245 -20.89 -6.60 -2.04
N VAL A 246 -22.08 -6.82 -1.46
CA VAL A 246 -22.78 -8.10 -1.51
C VAL A 246 -24.16 -7.90 -2.10
N ASP A 247 -24.47 -8.68 -3.13
CA ASP A 247 -25.75 -8.64 -3.83
C ASP A 247 -26.93 -8.54 -2.83
N PRO A 248 -27.79 -7.52 -2.94
CA PRO A 248 -28.92 -7.33 -2.04
C PRO A 248 -29.86 -8.55 -1.92
N GLU A 249 -29.91 -9.40 -2.95
CA GLU A 249 -30.75 -10.61 -2.96
C GLU A 249 -30.21 -11.74 -2.08
N LEU A 250 -28.94 -11.67 -1.65
CA LEU A 250 -28.34 -12.66 -0.75
C LEU A 250 -28.80 -12.47 0.70
N SER A 251 -29.77 -13.26 1.13
CA SER A 251 -30.25 -13.30 2.52
C SER A 251 -29.20 -13.87 3.51
N GLY A 252 -29.37 -13.61 4.81
CA GLY A 252 -28.58 -14.25 5.88
C GLY A 252 -27.16 -13.71 6.09
N CYS A 253 -26.84 -12.57 5.49
CA CYS A 253 -25.52 -11.96 5.57
C CYS A 253 -25.48 -10.89 6.68
N GLU A 254 -24.58 -11.02 7.66
CA GLU A 254 -24.25 -9.88 8.53
C GLU A 254 -23.46 -8.85 7.71
N ARG A 255 -24.03 -7.65 7.57
CA ARG A 255 -23.48 -6.60 6.72
C ARG A 255 -23.29 -5.32 7.52
N ILE A 256 -22.23 -4.60 7.21
CA ILE A 256 -22.06 -3.21 7.60
C ILE A 256 -22.63 -2.37 6.47
N SER A 257 -23.88 -1.94 6.63
CA SER A 257 -24.70 -1.40 5.54
C SER A 257 -24.78 -2.41 4.38
N ASP A 258 -24.27 -2.06 3.20
CA ASP A 258 -24.28 -2.90 2.00
C ASP A 258 -23.01 -3.76 1.83
N SER A 259 -22.13 -3.78 2.83
CA SER A 259 -20.82 -4.42 2.73
C SER A 259 -20.66 -5.60 3.66
N PHE A 260 -20.08 -6.67 3.14
CA PHE A 260 -19.41 -7.67 3.95
C PHE A 260 -17.99 -7.22 4.26
N CYS A 261 -17.51 -7.51 5.47
CA CYS A 261 -16.24 -7.01 5.98
C CYS A 261 -15.31 -8.18 6.30
N VAL A 262 -14.18 -8.27 5.59
CA VAL A 262 -13.12 -9.27 5.86
C VAL A 262 -11.90 -8.54 6.42
N SER A 263 -11.40 -8.98 7.58
CA SER A 263 -10.13 -8.44 8.08
C SER A 263 -8.96 -9.05 7.32
N GLN A 264 -7.93 -8.26 7.04
CA GLN A 264 -6.68 -8.77 6.49
C GLN A 264 -5.99 -9.72 7.46
N ALA A 265 -6.14 -9.53 8.77
CA ALA A 265 -5.59 -10.40 9.81
C ALA A 265 -6.11 -11.86 9.69
N ASN A 266 -7.40 -12.04 9.40
CA ASN A 266 -7.97 -13.39 9.24
C ASN A 266 -7.42 -14.08 7.99
N LEU A 267 -7.24 -13.34 6.89
CA LEU A 267 -6.59 -13.86 5.69
C LEU A 267 -5.12 -14.21 5.96
N HIS A 268 -4.41 -13.34 6.67
CA HIS A 268 -3.02 -13.57 7.08
C HIS A 268 -2.87 -14.85 7.91
N ALA A 269 -3.77 -15.10 8.87
CA ALA A 269 -3.75 -16.32 9.68
C ALA A 269 -3.90 -17.60 8.84
N ILE A 270 -4.76 -17.57 7.82
CA ILE A 270 -4.91 -18.68 6.85
C ILE A 270 -3.62 -18.88 6.07
N TRP A 271 -3.04 -17.80 5.54
CA TRP A 271 -1.78 -17.88 4.79
C TRP A 271 -0.66 -18.48 5.65
N LYS A 272 -0.42 -17.96 6.86
CA LYS A 272 0.60 -18.48 7.78
C LYS A 272 0.38 -19.94 8.14
N THR A 273 -0.86 -20.38 8.23
CA THR A 273 -1.18 -21.79 8.50
C THR A 273 -0.95 -22.65 7.26
N ALA A 274 -1.34 -22.19 6.08
CA ALA A 274 -1.09 -22.88 4.81
C ALA A 274 0.41 -23.01 4.49
N GLU A 275 1.20 -21.97 4.76
CA GLU A 275 2.66 -21.96 4.60
C GLU A 275 3.33 -22.99 5.51
N ARG A 276 2.95 -23.03 6.80
CA ARG A 276 3.43 -24.03 7.77
C ARG A 276 3.08 -25.46 7.34
N LEU A 277 1.84 -25.69 6.91
CA LEU A 277 1.41 -27.00 6.41
C LEU A 277 2.18 -27.41 5.16
N SER A 278 2.53 -26.47 4.28
CA SER A 278 3.26 -26.75 3.04
C SER A 278 4.75 -27.07 3.27
N ALA A 279 5.33 -26.58 4.37
CA ALA A 279 6.71 -26.90 4.75
C ALA A 279 6.87 -28.35 5.24
N ASP A 280 5.80 -28.96 5.76
CA ASP A 280 5.75 -30.37 6.15
C ASP A 280 5.34 -31.26 4.96
N LYS A 281 6.33 -31.66 4.15
CA LYS A 281 6.13 -32.40 2.88
C LYS A 281 5.42 -33.74 3.06
N ASP A 282 5.61 -34.41 4.19
CA ASP A 282 5.06 -35.75 4.45
C ASP A 282 3.57 -35.69 4.79
N SER A 283 3.14 -34.66 5.53
CA SER A 283 1.73 -34.42 5.87
C SER A 283 0.95 -33.79 4.71
N CYS A 284 1.58 -32.90 3.92
CA CYS A 284 0.87 -32.11 2.91
C CYS A 284 0.55 -32.87 1.62
N SER A 285 1.44 -33.78 1.20
CA SER A 285 1.25 -34.58 -0.03
C SER A 285 0.05 -35.53 0.03
N GLN A 286 -0.45 -35.81 1.24
CA GLN A 286 -1.62 -36.66 1.47
C GLN A 286 -2.95 -35.90 1.40
N LEU A 287 -2.91 -34.55 1.37
CA LEU A 287 -4.12 -33.73 1.25
C LEU A 287 -4.60 -33.70 -0.19
N LYS A 288 -5.83 -34.19 -0.43
CA LYS A 288 -6.49 -34.17 -1.76
C LYS A 288 -6.56 -32.77 -2.39
N ASP A 289 -6.60 -31.72 -1.57
CA ASP A 289 -6.74 -30.33 -2.01
C ASP A 289 -5.43 -29.52 -1.93
N TYR A 290 -4.26 -30.18 -1.87
CA TYR A 290 -2.96 -29.50 -1.70
C TYR A 290 -2.76 -28.32 -2.67
N ASN A 291 -3.07 -28.52 -3.95
CA ASN A 291 -2.95 -27.45 -4.96
C ASN A 291 -3.82 -26.23 -4.65
N ILE A 292 -5.02 -26.44 -4.11
CA ILE A 292 -5.91 -25.34 -3.71
C ILE A 292 -5.32 -24.60 -2.50
N ILE A 293 -4.76 -25.32 -1.53
CA ILE A 293 -4.12 -24.73 -0.34
C ILE A 293 -2.89 -23.91 -0.75
N ALA A 294 -2.05 -24.45 -1.63
CA ALA A 294 -0.88 -23.76 -2.16
C ALA A 294 -1.28 -22.50 -2.95
N HIS A 295 -2.31 -22.58 -3.81
CA HIS A 295 -2.80 -21.43 -4.55
C HIS A 295 -3.44 -20.38 -3.64
N LEU A 296 -4.23 -20.78 -2.64
CA LEU A 296 -4.77 -19.89 -1.61
C LEU A 296 -3.66 -19.15 -0.87
N SER A 297 -2.64 -19.88 -0.43
CA SER A 297 -1.46 -19.33 0.25
C SER A 297 -0.79 -18.24 -0.59
N MET A 298 -0.50 -18.54 -1.86
CA MET A 298 0.11 -17.59 -2.80
C MET A 298 -0.80 -16.38 -3.06
N LEU A 299 -2.08 -16.63 -3.32
CA LEU A 299 -3.05 -15.59 -3.62
C LEU A 299 -3.18 -14.60 -2.44
N ILE A 300 -3.32 -15.11 -1.22
CA ILE A 300 -3.39 -14.28 -0.03
C ILE A 300 -2.08 -13.50 0.14
N LYS A 301 -0.92 -14.17 0.11
CA LYS A 301 0.40 -13.55 0.27
C LYS A 301 0.64 -12.39 -0.69
N TYR A 302 0.30 -12.54 -1.97
CA TYR A 302 0.66 -11.55 -2.99
C TYR A 302 -0.44 -10.54 -3.33
N ARG A 303 -1.71 -10.81 -2.96
CA ARG A 303 -2.83 -9.88 -3.24
C ARG A 303 -3.43 -9.27 -2.00
N PHE A 304 -3.61 -10.04 -0.93
CA PHE A 304 -4.42 -9.62 0.23
C PHE A 304 -3.60 -9.33 1.49
N ASP A 305 -2.39 -9.84 1.60
CA ASP A 305 -1.58 -9.64 2.78
C ASP A 305 -0.68 -8.41 2.67
N ALA A 306 -0.75 -7.56 3.70
CA ALA A 306 0.05 -6.35 3.88
C ALA A 306 1.13 -6.50 4.94
N SER A 307 1.13 -7.61 5.69
CA SER A 307 1.77 -7.77 7.01
C SER A 307 3.28 -7.59 7.05
N ARG A 308 3.95 -7.40 5.91
CA ARG A 308 5.39 -7.10 5.83
C ARG A 308 5.78 -5.74 6.43
N SER A 309 4.84 -4.95 6.94
CA SER A 309 5.09 -3.58 7.42
C SER A 309 4.91 -3.34 8.93
N ASN A 310 4.26 -4.26 9.64
CA ASN A 310 3.98 -4.12 11.09
C ASN A 310 5.10 -4.68 11.97
N ASP A 311 5.89 -5.63 11.47
CA ASP A 311 7.11 -6.05 12.13
C ASP A 311 8.18 -4.99 11.85
N HIS A 312 8.18 -3.99 12.71
CA HIS A 312 9.26 -3.05 12.91
C HIS A 312 9.53 -2.05 11.77
N ASN A 313 10.09 -0.90 12.16
CA ASN A 313 10.78 -0.05 11.21
C ASN A 313 11.89 -0.94 10.58
N PRO A 314 11.98 -1.14 9.25
CA PRO A 314 13.12 -1.83 8.64
C PRO A 314 14.44 -1.05 8.89
N LEU A 315 14.33 0.14 9.49
CA LEU A 315 15.44 0.95 9.96
C LEU A 315 15.73 0.81 11.47
N SER A 316 14.89 0.14 12.27
CA SER A 316 15.09 0.01 13.73
C SER A 316 15.33 -1.41 14.23
N SER A 317 14.90 -2.46 13.51
CA SER A 317 15.04 -3.83 14.03
C SER A 317 15.03 -4.98 13.03
N THR A 318 14.93 -4.73 11.72
CA THR A 318 15.49 -5.73 10.79
C THR A 318 17.00 -5.68 10.94
N SER A 319 17.64 -6.85 11.07
CA SER A 319 19.08 -6.94 10.81
C SER A 319 19.36 -6.23 9.49
N THR A 320 20.53 -5.59 9.37
CA THR A 320 20.95 -4.91 8.14
C THR A 320 20.85 -5.79 6.89
N SER A 321 20.65 -7.10 7.08
CA SER A 321 20.62 -8.13 6.07
C SER A 321 19.37 -8.30 5.21
N GLU A 322 18.22 -7.76 5.59
CA GLU A 322 16.98 -7.98 4.80
C GLU A 322 16.59 -6.79 3.90
N LEU A 323 17.28 -5.66 4.04
CA LEU A 323 16.95 -4.40 3.35
C LEU A 323 17.05 -4.47 1.83
N PRO A 324 18.12 -5.03 1.23
CA PRO A 324 18.24 -5.10 -0.23
C PRO A 324 17.14 -5.95 -0.88
N LEU A 325 16.81 -7.09 -0.27
CA LEU A 325 15.71 -7.96 -0.71
C LEU A 325 14.37 -7.22 -0.63
N PHE A 326 14.13 -6.50 0.47
CA PHE A 326 12.92 -5.70 0.63
C PHE A 326 12.78 -4.62 -0.46
N TYR A 327 13.86 -3.91 -0.80
CA TYR A 327 13.82 -2.91 -1.88
C TYR A 327 13.52 -3.55 -3.24
N ALA A 328 14.12 -4.69 -3.54
CA ALA A 328 13.83 -5.43 -4.77
C ALA A 328 12.35 -5.87 -4.83
N GLU A 329 11.81 -6.39 -3.73
CA GLU A 329 10.41 -6.80 -3.64
C GLU A 329 9.45 -5.60 -3.76
N ALA A 330 9.75 -4.48 -3.11
CA ALA A 330 8.95 -3.25 -3.20
C ALA A 330 8.95 -2.70 -4.64
N PHE A 331 10.11 -2.69 -5.30
CA PHE A 331 10.23 -2.28 -6.70
C PHE A 331 9.42 -3.21 -7.61
N HIS A 332 9.61 -4.52 -7.53
CA HIS A 332 8.87 -5.48 -8.36
C HIS A 332 7.36 -5.47 -8.09
N GLY A 333 6.93 -5.23 -6.85
CA GLY A 333 5.53 -5.05 -6.50
C GLY A 333 4.92 -3.82 -7.18
N THR A 334 5.64 -2.70 -7.14
CA THR A 334 5.27 -1.45 -7.82
C THR A 334 5.18 -1.64 -9.34
N GLU A 335 6.14 -2.33 -9.94
CA GLU A 335 6.19 -2.58 -11.40
C GLU A 335 5.07 -3.49 -11.93
N ARG A 336 4.47 -4.33 -11.07
CA ARG A 336 3.30 -5.15 -11.43
C ARG A 336 1.98 -4.40 -11.38
N CYS A 337 2.00 -3.15 -10.92
CA CYS A 337 0.82 -2.31 -10.78
C CYS A 337 0.70 -1.32 -11.94
N ASP A 338 -0.54 -0.95 -12.27
CA ASP A 338 -0.92 0.11 -13.17
C ASP A 338 -0.72 1.48 -12.51
N ASN A 339 -0.16 2.42 -13.26
CA ASN A 339 -0.04 3.82 -12.85
C ASN A 339 -0.24 4.73 -14.04
N ASP A 340 -1.10 5.73 -13.89
CA ASP A 340 -1.30 6.77 -14.91
C ASP A 340 -0.12 7.76 -14.96
N ILE A 341 0.63 7.86 -13.85
CA ILE A 341 1.73 8.82 -13.68
C ILE A 341 2.97 8.09 -13.17
N VAL A 342 3.95 7.88 -14.03
CA VAL A 342 5.23 7.22 -13.76
C VAL A 342 5.98 7.90 -12.60
N ALA A 343 5.98 9.24 -12.54
CA ALA A 343 6.66 9.96 -11.48
C ALA A 343 6.13 9.62 -10.07
N ASP A 344 4.85 9.28 -9.94
CA ASP A 344 4.25 8.90 -8.67
C ASP A 344 4.86 7.60 -8.12
N ARG A 345 5.37 6.70 -8.99
CA ARG A 345 6.07 5.48 -8.58
C ARG A 345 7.30 5.78 -7.73
N VAL A 346 7.97 6.91 -7.95
CA VAL A 346 9.14 7.34 -7.18
C VAL A 346 8.75 7.66 -5.74
N ALA A 347 7.67 8.42 -5.56
CA ALA A 347 7.13 8.72 -4.22
C ALA A 347 6.64 7.44 -3.53
N ILE A 348 5.92 6.58 -4.26
CA ILE A 348 5.42 5.30 -3.72
C ILE A 348 6.56 4.40 -3.29
N PHE A 349 7.59 4.24 -4.12
CA PHE A 349 8.77 3.45 -3.75
C PHE A 349 9.45 4.01 -2.50
N SER A 350 9.64 5.34 -2.43
CA SER A 350 10.20 6.00 -1.25
C SER A 350 9.38 5.74 0.01
N ASN A 351 8.06 5.83 -0.09
CA ASN A 351 7.10 5.65 1.01
C ASN A 351 7.09 4.20 1.52
N VAL A 352 6.98 3.22 0.62
CA VAL A 352 7.04 1.79 0.95
C VAL A 352 8.40 1.43 1.56
N CYS A 353 9.48 1.97 1.00
CA CYS A 353 10.83 1.78 1.51
C CYS A 353 11.15 2.59 2.78
N ARG A 354 10.22 3.46 3.23
CA ARG A 354 10.36 4.33 4.40
C ARG A 354 11.63 5.18 4.38
N PHE A 355 12.00 5.65 3.19
CA PHE A 355 13.18 6.47 2.97
C PHE A 355 13.11 7.80 3.71
N ARG A 356 14.27 8.22 4.25
CA ARG A 356 14.46 9.51 4.93
C ARG A 356 14.56 10.66 3.94
N TRP A 357 15.10 10.37 2.76
CA TRP A 357 15.21 11.29 1.65
C TRP A 357 14.31 10.79 0.53
N SER A 358 13.46 11.69 0.03
CA SER A 358 12.58 11.41 -1.09
C SER A 358 12.84 12.39 -2.24
N LEU A 359 12.15 12.16 -3.35
CA LEU A 359 12.15 13.07 -4.48
C LEU A 359 10.72 13.58 -4.70
N GLN A 360 10.58 14.89 -4.92
CA GLN A 360 9.29 15.50 -5.18
C GLN A 360 8.76 15.08 -6.56
N SER A 361 7.78 14.17 -6.58
CA SER A 361 7.33 13.53 -7.82
C SER A 361 6.73 14.52 -8.81
N THR A 362 6.05 15.57 -8.33
CA THR A 362 5.50 16.62 -9.20
C THR A 362 6.58 17.37 -9.99
N LEU A 363 7.78 17.57 -9.44
CA LEU A 363 8.92 18.21 -10.13
C LEU A 363 9.62 17.27 -11.13
N LEU A 364 9.36 15.97 -11.03
CA LEU A 364 9.94 14.94 -11.87
C LEU A 364 9.09 14.58 -13.09
N ARG A 365 7.89 15.17 -13.25
CA ARG A 365 7.00 14.99 -14.42
C ARG A 365 7.57 15.68 -15.67
N ASN A 366 8.68 15.14 -16.18
CA ASN A 366 9.37 15.60 -17.37
C ASN A 366 9.86 14.37 -18.16
N PRO A 367 9.56 14.25 -19.47
CA PRO A 367 9.97 13.11 -20.30
C PRO A 367 11.48 12.95 -20.46
N GLU A 368 12.28 13.97 -20.16
CA GLU A 368 13.75 13.91 -20.15
C GLU A 368 14.31 13.26 -18.87
N ILE A 369 13.47 13.06 -17.86
CA ILE A 369 13.87 12.43 -16.60
C ILE A 369 13.59 10.93 -16.69
N SER A 370 14.63 10.15 -16.38
CA SER A 370 14.61 8.69 -16.33
C SER A 370 14.07 8.19 -14.99
N TYR A 371 13.03 7.36 -15.03
CA TYR A 371 12.49 6.70 -13.83
C TYR A 371 13.53 5.81 -13.14
N SER A 372 14.24 4.99 -13.91
CA SER A 372 15.30 4.10 -13.39
C SER A 372 16.39 4.89 -12.66
N THR A 373 16.72 6.08 -13.16
CA THR A 373 17.71 6.98 -12.55
C THR A 373 17.19 7.61 -11.27
N CYS A 374 15.90 7.96 -11.18
CA CYS A 374 15.29 8.42 -9.93
C CYS A 374 15.29 7.34 -8.85
N ILE A 375 15.00 6.08 -9.18
CA ILE A 375 15.09 4.97 -8.22
C ILE A 375 16.53 4.77 -7.75
N LEU A 376 17.50 4.78 -8.66
CA LEU A 376 18.93 4.69 -8.30
C LEU A 376 19.36 5.86 -7.40
N ALA A 377 18.92 7.09 -7.70
CA ALA A 377 19.20 8.26 -6.88
C ALA A 377 18.65 8.07 -5.45
N LEU A 378 17.40 7.63 -5.30
CA LEU A 378 16.81 7.36 -3.98
C LEU A 378 17.60 6.34 -3.18
N LEU A 379 18.00 5.22 -3.80
CA LEU A 379 18.79 4.17 -3.17
C LEU A 379 20.13 4.73 -2.65
N ILE A 380 20.85 5.45 -3.51
CA ILE A 380 22.14 6.07 -3.18
C ILE A 380 22.00 7.08 -2.04
N LEU A 381 21.02 7.98 -2.12
CA LEU A 381 20.83 9.06 -1.14
C LEU A 381 20.52 8.50 0.25
N ASN A 382 19.63 7.51 0.32
CA ASN A 382 19.25 6.91 1.59
C ASN A 382 20.33 5.98 2.13
N PHE A 383 21.12 5.36 1.26
CA PHE A 383 22.30 4.63 1.65
C PHE A 383 23.36 5.54 2.28
N ARG A 384 23.75 6.64 1.61
CA ARG A 384 24.70 7.64 2.14
C ARG A 384 24.26 8.18 3.49
N ALA A 385 22.97 8.49 3.61
CA ALA A 385 22.40 8.99 4.85
C ALA A 385 22.48 8.00 6.02
N LYS A 386 22.58 6.69 5.73
CA LYS A 386 22.70 5.62 6.72
C LYS A 386 24.16 5.35 7.10
N THR A 387 25.07 5.29 6.13
CA THR A 387 26.48 4.91 6.35
C THR A 387 27.40 6.09 6.63
N GLY A 388 26.98 7.32 6.34
CA GLY A 388 27.81 8.51 6.45
C GLY A 388 28.88 8.63 5.35
N LEU A 389 28.88 7.72 4.37
CA LEU A 389 29.81 7.77 3.23
C LEU A 389 29.51 8.99 2.34
N ALA A 390 30.55 9.80 2.10
CA ALA A 390 30.45 11.05 1.36
C ALA A 390 30.34 10.86 -0.17
N THR A 391 30.90 9.77 -0.70
CA THR A 391 30.98 9.51 -2.15
C THR A 391 30.26 8.23 -2.52
N ILE A 392 29.67 8.19 -3.72
CA ILE A 392 29.28 6.91 -4.31
C ILE A 392 30.58 6.23 -4.72
N ASP A 393 30.69 4.92 -4.49
CA ASP A 393 31.77 4.15 -5.08
C ASP A 393 31.63 4.17 -6.61
N ASP A 394 32.56 4.83 -7.30
CA ASP A 394 32.58 4.88 -8.77
C ASP A 394 32.64 3.48 -9.38
N ARG A 395 33.15 2.48 -8.65
CA ARG A 395 33.14 1.08 -9.06
C ARG A 395 31.72 0.52 -9.10
N LEU A 396 30.90 0.83 -8.10
CA LEU A 396 29.49 0.45 -8.03
C LEU A 396 28.70 1.04 -9.21
N LEU A 397 28.84 2.34 -9.48
CA LEU A 397 28.18 2.97 -10.62
C LEU A 397 28.68 2.43 -11.95
N SER A 398 29.98 2.16 -12.06
CA SER A 398 30.58 1.56 -13.26
C SER A 398 29.98 0.18 -13.54
N GLN A 399 29.76 -0.64 -12.50
CA GLN A 399 29.11 -1.94 -12.64
C GLN A 399 27.62 -1.79 -12.98
N ALA A 400 26.93 -0.82 -12.37
CA ALA A 400 25.53 -0.54 -12.66
C ALA A 400 25.30 -0.13 -14.12
N MET A 401 26.28 0.47 -14.81
CA MET A 401 26.12 0.94 -16.20
C MET A 401 25.53 -0.12 -17.15
N ASP A 402 25.90 -1.39 -16.99
CA ASP A 402 25.45 -2.48 -17.86
C ASP A 402 24.22 -3.23 -17.33
N MET A 403 23.61 -2.73 -16.27
CA MET A 403 22.42 -3.30 -15.63
C MET A 403 21.19 -2.45 -15.88
N THR A 404 20.02 -3.10 -15.93
CA THR A 404 18.75 -2.41 -15.68
C THR A 404 18.61 -2.09 -14.19
N ILE A 405 17.68 -1.20 -13.82
CA ILE A 405 17.40 -0.95 -12.39
C ILE A 405 16.91 -2.22 -11.66
N GLY A 406 16.16 -3.09 -12.35
CA GLY A 406 15.71 -4.36 -11.80
C GLY A 406 16.86 -5.33 -11.55
N ASP A 407 17.79 -5.46 -12.51
CA ASP A 407 18.99 -6.29 -12.35
C ASP A 407 19.89 -5.76 -11.23
N PHE A 408 20.06 -4.44 -11.14
CA PHE A 408 20.84 -3.80 -10.07
C PHE A 408 20.28 -4.13 -8.68
N LEU A 409 18.96 -4.01 -8.50
CA LEU A 409 18.29 -4.36 -7.24
C LEU A 409 18.39 -5.86 -6.92
N ARG A 410 18.33 -6.74 -7.93
CA ARG A 410 18.54 -8.17 -7.73
C ARG A 410 19.97 -8.48 -7.27
N VAL A 411 20.98 -7.90 -7.93
CA VAL A 411 22.38 -8.07 -7.55
C VAL A 411 22.63 -7.55 -6.14
N LEU A 412 22.05 -6.41 -5.77
CA LEU A 412 22.10 -5.90 -4.40
C LEU A 412 21.51 -6.88 -3.37
N ALA A 413 20.45 -7.61 -3.73
CA ALA A 413 19.84 -8.62 -2.87
C ALA A 413 20.67 -9.92 -2.78
N GLU A 414 21.26 -10.35 -3.89
CA GLU A 414 22.05 -11.58 -4.00
C GLU A 414 23.36 -11.47 -3.21
N ILE A 415 24.10 -10.37 -3.37
CA ILE A 415 25.37 -10.17 -2.67
C ILE A 415 25.17 -10.15 -1.15
N HIS A 416 24.04 -9.61 -0.69
CA HIS A 416 23.73 -9.61 0.74
C HIS A 416 23.45 -11.04 1.25
N THR A 417 22.77 -11.86 0.45
CA THR A 417 22.45 -13.25 0.80
C THR A 417 23.73 -14.08 0.91
N GLU A 418 24.66 -13.95 -0.05
CA GLU A 418 25.94 -14.66 -0.06
C GLU A 418 26.88 -14.23 1.09
N ALA A 419 26.98 -12.94 1.39
CA ALA A 419 27.78 -12.44 2.52
C ALA A 419 27.25 -12.88 3.90
N SER A 420 25.96 -13.26 3.97
CA SER A 420 25.38 -13.83 5.20
C SER A 420 25.67 -15.32 5.38
N GLU A 421 26.04 -16.03 4.31
CA GLU A 421 26.30 -17.47 4.32
C GLU A 421 27.80 -17.84 4.25
N ASP A 422 28.66 -16.96 3.72
CA ASP A 422 30.09 -17.21 3.56
C ASP A 422 30.96 -16.06 4.11
N GLN A 423 31.63 -16.27 5.25
CA GLN A 423 32.54 -15.28 5.85
C GLN A 423 33.85 -15.07 5.07
N SER A 424 34.02 -15.71 3.90
CA SER A 424 35.27 -15.69 3.12
C SER A 424 35.16 -15.06 1.73
N PHE A 425 33.96 -14.66 1.29
CA PHE A 425 33.74 -14.09 -0.05
C PHE A 425 33.71 -12.56 -0.03
N VAL A 426 34.75 -11.90 -0.54
CA VAL A 426 34.82 -10.43 -0.59
C VAL A 426 34.22 -9.91 -1.90
N SER A 427 32.95 -9.48 -1.85
CA SER A 427 32.28 -8.81 -2.98
C SER A 427 32.61 -7.31 -3.00
N PRO A 428 32.75 -6.65 -4.17
CA PRO A 428 32.92 -5.20 -4.27
C PRO A 428 31.81 -4.38 -3.61
N PHE A 429 30.64 -4.98 -3.36
CA PHE A 429 29.51 -4.32 -2.68
C PHE A 429 29.52 -4.52 -1.15
N GLU A 430 30.45 -5.30 -0.59
CA GLU A 430 30.58 -5.46 0.88
C GLU A 430 31.04 -4.18 1.56
N GLU A 431 31.86 -3.35 0.91
CA GLU A 431 32.22 -2.00 1.42
C GLU A 431 30.98 -1.10 1.52
N TRP A 432 29.93 -1.38 0.75
CA TRP A 432 28.63 -0.73 0.87
C TRP A 432 27.84 -1.31 2.06
N LEU A 433 27.89 -2.61 2.29
CA LEU A 433 27.05 -3.29 3.29
C LEU A 433 27.66 -3.36 4.70
N GLY A 434 28.94 -2.98 4.84
CA GLY A 434 29.69 -3.04 6.10
C GLY A 434 29.24 -2.05 7.17
N ASP A 435 29.13 -2.54 8.41
CA ASP A 435 28.89 -1.75 9.61
C ASP A 435 30.05 -0.76 9.83
N PRO A 436 29.83 0.56 9.89
CA PRO A 436 30.84 1.46 10.39
C PRO A 436 30.94 1.20 11.90
N GLY A 437 31.84 0.30 12.28
CA GLY A 437 32.18 0.04 13.67
C GLY A 437 32.40 1.37 14.42
N PRO A 438 32.20 1.39 15.75
CA PRO A 438 32.05 2.63 16.51
C PRO A 438 33.29 3.51 16.36
N GLN A 439 33.23 4.49 15.46
CA GLN A 439 34.22 5.55 15.40
C GLN A 439 33.87 6.52 16.51
N HIS A 440 34.68 6.47 17.57
CA HIS A 440 34.73 7.47 18.61
C HIS A 440 34.90 8.86 17.97
N LEU A 441 33.83 9.65 17.96
CA LEU A 441 33.89 11.08 17.71
C LEU A 441 34.39 11.77 18.98
N VAL A 442 35.57 12.38 18.89
CA VAL A 442 36.02 13.51 19.72
C VAL A 442 35.57 14.79 19.05
#